data_AF-A0A0Q3RAW1-F1
#
_entry.id   AF-A0A0Q3RAW1-F1
#
_cell.length_a   1.000
_cell.length_b   1.000
_cell.length_c   1.000
_cell.angle_alpha   90.00
_cell.angle_beta   90.00
_cell.angle_gamma   90.00
#
_symmetry.space_group_name_H-M   'P 1'
#
loop_
_entity.id
_entity.type
_entity.pdbx_description
1 polymer ?
#
loop_
_entity_poly.entity_id
_entity_poly.type
_entity_poly.pdbx_seq_one_letter_code
_entity_poly.pdbx_strand_id
1 'polypeptide(L)'
;MDKRKVGNILGITSILPVIISIIVFYARRGPNTDIYFIINIFGILSIFGILFAIFSWKMSRQLILLIVGIIGNVFVLAVAFLLLLAMGISEP
;
A
#
# COMPACT_ATOMS: atom_id res chain seq x y z
N MET A 1 -25.92 1.79 10.30
CA MET A 1 -24.50 1.67 10.70
C MET A 1 -23.92 3.06 10.85
N ASP A 2 -23.24 3.36 11.96
CA ASP A 2 -22.69 4.70 12.22
C ASP A 2 -21.55 5.02 11.23
N LYS A 3 -21.69 6.10 10.45
CA LYS A 3 -20.72 6.54 9.44
C LYS A 3 -19.33 6.77 10.05
N ARG A 4 -19.23 7.24 11.29
CA ARG A 4 -17.94 7.41 11.99
C ARG A 4 -17.28 6.07 12.27
N LYS A 5 -18.06 5.07 12.71
CA LYS A 5 -17.57 3.71 12.96
C LYS A 5 -17.05 3.06 11.67
N VAL A 6 -17.77 3.23 10.55
CA VAL A 6 -17.33 2.73 9.24
C VAL A 6 -16.03 3.40 8.80
N GLY A 7 -15.94 4.73 8.92
CA GLY A 7 -14.72 5.43 8.55
C GLY A 7 -13.50 4.98 9.37
N ASN A 8 -13.63 4.77 10.68
CA ASN A 8 -12.52 4.27 11.51
C ASN A 8 -12.06 2.88 11.06
N ILE A 9 -13.00 1.98 10.76
CA ILE A 9 -12.68 0.64 10.25
C ILE A 9 -11.93 0.77 8.92
N LEU A 10 -12.43 1.59 8.00
CA LEU A 10 -11.78 1.83 6.70
C LEU A 10 -10.35 2.38 6.87
N GLY A 11 -10.16 3.31 7.80
CA GLY A 11 -8.85 3.90 8.10
C GLY A 11 -7.87 2.86 8.63
N ILE A 12 -8.31 2.01 9.57
CA ILE A 12 -7.48 0.91 10.08
C ILE A 12 -7.18 -0.09 8.97
N THR A 13 -8.17 -0.42 8.13
CA THR A 13 -7.95 -1.34 6.99
C THR A 13 -7.01 -0.78 5.94
N SER A 14 -6.84 0.54 5.82
CA SER A 14 -5.87 1.15 4.90
C SER A 14 -4.41 0.85 5.26
N ILE A 15 -4.15 0.43 6.51
CA ILE A 15 -2.83 0.04 7.01
C ILE A 15 -2.51 -1.42 6.64
N LEU A 16 -3.52 -2.28 6.49
CA LEU A 16 -3.33 -3.70 6.15
C LEU A 16 -2.55 -3.91 4.84
N PRO A 17 -2.84 -3.18 3.73
CA PRO A 17 -2.05 -3.25 2.50
C PRO A 17 -0.55 -3.02 2.70
N VAL A 18 -0.17 -2.09 3.60
CA VAL A 18 1.23 -1.81 3.93
C VAL A 18 1.87 -3.00 4.64
N ILE A 19 1.19 -3.56 5.64
CA ILE A 19 1.67 -4.74 6.39
C ILE A 19 1.81 -5.93 5.44
N ILE A 20 0.81 -6.19 4.59
CA ILE A 20 0.83 -7.27 3.62
C ILE A 20 2.00 -7.08 2.64
N SER A 21 2.24 -5.85 2.17
CA SER A 21 3.36 -5.56 1.27
C SER A 21 4.72 -5.86 1.92
N ILE A 22 4.90 -5.52 3.20
CA ILE A 22 6.10 -5.87 3.97
C ILE A 22 6.26 -7.40 4.08
N ILE A 23 5.19 -8.13 4.40
CA ILE A 23 5.21 -9.59 4.48
C ILE A 23 5.60 -10.21 3.13
N VAL A 24 4.97 -9.74 2.04
CA VAL A 24 5.25 -10.22 0.68
C VAL A 24 6.72 -9.95 0.31
N PHE A 25 7.25 -8.78 0.65
CA PHE A 25 8.66 -8.45 0.43
C PHE A 25 9.59 -9.50 1.06
N TYR A 26 9.40 -9.79 2.35
CA TYR A 26 10.25 -10.75 3.06
C TYR A 26 10.01 -12.21 2.64
N ALA A 27 8.79 -12.56 2.26
CA ALA A 27 8.45 -13.91 1.80
C ALA A 27 8.98 -14.21 0.40
N ARG A 28 9.08 -13.19 -0.46
CA ARG A 28 9.45 -13.35 -1.87
C ARG A 28 10.85 -12.84 -2.22
N ARG A 29 11.60 -12.22 -1.30
CA ARG A 29 13.00 -11.82 -1.57
C ARG A 29 13.87 -13.04 -1.88
N GLY A 30 14.73 -12.93 -2.90
CA GLY A 30 15.62 -14.02 -3.30
C GLY A 30 16.21 -13.82 -4.69
N PRO A 31 17.18 -14.67 -5.08
CA PRO A 31 17.86 -14.58 -6.37
C PRO A 31 16.98 -15.02 -7.55
N ASN A 32 15.97 -15.87 -7.33
CA ASN A 32 15.06 -16.35 -8.38
C ASN A 32 13.65 -15.75 -8.24
N THR A 33 13.60 -14.48 -7.86
CA THR A 33 12.35 -13.80 -7.53
C THR A 33 11.76 -13.12 -8.75
N ASP A 34 10.47 -13.37 -8.98
CA ASP A 34 9.67 -12.62 -9.94
C ASP A 34 9.39 -11.21 -9.40
N ILE A 35 10.21 -10.25 -9.85
CA ILE A 35 10.13 -8.84 -9.46
C ILE A 35 8.85 -8.20 -10.02
N TYR A 36 8.41 -8.57 -11.23
CA TYR A 36 7.16 -8.09 -11.83
C TYR A 36 5.95 -8.43 -10.95
N PHE A 37 5.90 -9.66 -10.43
CA PHE A 37 4.84 -10.08 -9.53
C PHE A 37 4.81 -9.23 -8.24
N ILE A 38 5.97 -8.92 -7.66
CA ILE A 38 6.07 -8.09 -6.45
C ILE A 38 5.61 -6.65 -6.74
N ILE A 39 6.08 -6.04 -7.84
CA ILE A 39 5.69 -4.68 -8.24
C ILE A 39 4.18 -4.59 -8.42
N ASN A 40 3.58 -5.55 -9.12
CA ASN A 40 2.14 -5.59 -9.35
C ASN A 40 1.34 -5.70 -8.04
N ILE A 41 1.77 -6.57 -7.12
CA ILE A 41 1.13 -6.69 -5.80
C ILE A 41 1.22 -5.37 -5.03
N PHE A 42 2.40 -4.76 -4.96
CA PHE A 42 2.61 -3.52 -4.21
C PHE A 42 1.79 -2.37 -4.79
N GLY A 43 1.73 -2.25 -6.12
CA GLY A 43 0.93 -1.26 -6.81
C GLY A 43 -0.56 -1.40 -6.49
N ILE A 44 -1.12 -2.59 -6.71
CA ILE A 44 -2.55 -2.85 -6.47
C ILE A 44 -2.92 -2.62 -5.02
N LEU A 45 -2.17 -3.20 -4.07
CA LEU A 45 -2.42 -3.05 -2.64
C LEU A 45 -2.36 -1.59 -2.21
N SER A 46 -1.37 -0.84 -2.68
CA SER A 46 -1.21 0.57 -2.30
C SER A 46 -2.32 1.46 -2.85
N ILE A 47 -2.78 1.22 -4.08
CA ILE A 47 -3.92 1.94 -4.67
C ILE A 47 -5.17 1.70 -3.81
N PHE A 48 -5.46 0.44 -3.44
CA PHE A 48 -6.58 0.14 -2.56
C PHE A 48 -6.43 0.76 -1.17
N GLY A 49 -5.22 0.73 -0.59
CA GLY A 49 -4.93 1.37 0.69
C GLY A 49 -5.18 2.88 0.68
N ILE A 50 -4.73 3.58 -0.36
CA ILE A 50 -4.99 5.03 -0.53
C ILE A 50 -6.49 5.29 -0.67
N LEU A 51 -7.21 4.50 -1.46
CA LEU A 51 -8.67 4.64 -1.60
C LEU A 51 -9.37 4.47 -0.25
N PHE A 52 -9.01 3.45 0.53
CA PHE A 52 -9.58 3.24 1.87
C PHE A 52 -9.26 4.39 2.83
N ALA A 53 -8.05 4.96 2.77
CA ALA A 53 -7.68 6.13 3.57
C ALA A 53 -8.53 7.37 3.22
N ILE A 54 -8.77 7.63 1.93
CA ILE A 54 -9.61 8.75 1.47
C ILE A 54 -11.08 8.54 1.87
N PHE A 55 -11.62 7.34 1.70
CA PHE A 55 -13.00 7.03 2.12
C PHE A 55 -13.18 7.12 3.63
N SER A 56 -12.18 6.66 4.40
CA SER A 56 -12.14 6.80 5.86
C SER A 56 -12.26 8.26 6.28
N TRP A 57 -11.48 9.15 5.66
CA TRP A 57 -11.54 10.57 5.94
C TRP A 57 -12.90 11.18 5.58
N LYS A 58 -13.46 10.83 4.42
CA LYS A 58 -14.77 11.33 4.00
C LYS A 58 -15.88 10.97 5.00
N MET A 59 -15.81 9.80 5.63
CA MET A 59 -16.84 9.32 6.56
C MET A 59 -16.62 9.72 8.02
N SER A 60 -15.40 9.61 8.54
CA SER A 60 -15.08 9.84 9.96
C SER A 60 -14.40 11.18 10.22
N ARG A 61 -13.90 11.86 9.17
CA ARG A 61 -13.08 13.09 9.25
C ARG A 61 -11.82 12.94 10.12
N GLN A 62 -11.34 11.72 10.34
CA GLN A 62 -10.11 11.43 11.07
C GLN A 62 -8.88 11.66 10.20
N LEU A 63 -8.28 12.85 10.33
CA LEU A 63 -7.09 13.25 9.59
C LEU A 63 -5.86 12.38 9.90
N ILE A 64 -5.73 11.87 11.13
CA ILE A 64 -4.59 11.04 11.52
C ILE A 64 -4.54 9.74 10.70
N LEU A 65 -5.68 9.03 10.58
CA LEU A 65 -5.75 7.81 9.80
C LEU A 65 -5.55 8.06 8.30
N LEU A 66 -5.99 9.22 7.80
CA LEU A 66 -5.73 9.63 6.42
C LEU A 66 -4.23 9.79 6.18
N ILE A 67 -3.55 10.58 7.01
CA ILE A 67 -2.12 10.89 6.84
C ILE A 67 -1.28 9.62 6.93
N VAL A 68 -1.51 8.79 7.97
CA VAL A 68 -0.79 7.53 8.16
C VAL A 68 -1.05 6.56 7.00
N GLY A 69 -2.31 6.41 6.60
CA GLY A 69 -2.70 5.54 5.48
C GLY A 69 -2.09 5.99 4.16
N ILE A 70 -2.12 7.29 3.85
CA ILE A 70 -1.52 7.82 2.62
C ILE A 70 0.00 7.66 2.66
N ILE A 71 0.68 8.12 3.71
CA ILE A 71 2.16 8.06 3.78
C ILE A 71 2.64 6.62 3.63
N GLY A 72 2.03 5.67 4.35
CA GLY A 72 2.42 4.27 4.29
C GLY A 72 2.25 3.67 2.89
N ASN A 73 1.10 3.88 2.24
CA ASN A 73 0.85 3.32 0.90
C ASN A 73 1.63 4.06 -0.20
N VAL A 74 1.83 5.38 -0.09
CA VAL A 74 2.69 6.14 -1.02
C VAL A 74 4.15 5.69 -0.89
N PHE A 75 4.63 5.39 0.32
CA PHE A 75 5.95 4.83 0.53
C PHE A 75 6.10 3.47 -0.17
N VAL A 76 5.12 2.58 -0.04
CA VAL A 76 5.12 1.28 -0.74
C VAL A 76 5.10 1.46 -2.27
N LEU A 77 4.34 2.43 -2.80
CA LEU A 77 4.38 2.79 -4.23
C LEU A 77 5.75 3.29 -4.67
N ALA A 78 6.41 4.12 -3.86
CA ALA A 78 7.76 4.60 -4.15
C ALA A 78 8.75 3.42 -4.22
N VAL A 79 8.64 2.45 -3.31
CA VAL A 79 9.44 1.21 -3.37
C VAL A 79 9.14 0.41 -4.64
N ALA A 80 7.86 0.25 -5.01
CA ALA A 80 7.48 -0.43 -6.24
C ALA A 80 8.05 0.27 -7.49
N PHE A 81 8.05 1.60 -7.51
CA PHE A 81 8.64 2.39 -8.59
C PHE A 81 10.17 2.23 -8.65
N LEU A 82 10.85 2.22 -7.51
CA LEU A 82 12.30 1.96 -7.45
C LEU A 82 12.65 0.55 -7.94
N LEU A 83 11.83 -0.46 -7.60
CA LEU A 83 11.99 -1.82 -8.11
C LEU A 83 11.80 -1.89 -9.63
N LEU A 84 10.79 -1.19 -10.16
CA LEU A 84 10.55 -1.10 -11.60
C LEU A 84 11.74 -0.44 -12.32
N LEU A 85 12.26 0.65 -11.76
CA LEU A 85 13.43 1.34 -12.31
C LEU A 85 14.68 0.45 -12.28
N ALA A 86 14.93 -0.24 -11.16
CA ALA A 86 16.05 -1.16 -11.03
C ALA A 86 15.98 -2.30 -12.06
N MET A 87 14.78 -2.84 -12.27
CA MET A 87 14.54 -3.87 -13.28
C MET A 87 14.80 -3.34 -14.69
N GLY A 88 14.27 -2.15 -15.04
CA GLY A 88 14.48 -1.55 -16.36
C GLY A 88 15.94 -1.18 -16.67
N ILE A 89 16.77 -0.95 -15.64
CA ILE A 89 18.23 -0.77 -15.82
C ILE A 89 18.95 -2.13 -15.93
N SER A 90 18.41 -3.19 -15.32
CA SER A 90 19.01 -4.52 -15.34
C SER A 90 18.74 -5.31 -16.62
N GLU A 91 17.71 -4.94 -17.37
CA GLU A 91 17.40 -5.50 -18.69
C GLU A 91 18.39 -4.95 -19.75
N PRO A 92 19.14 -5.81 -20.47
CA PRO A 92 20.15 -5.40 -21.46
C PRO A 92 19.57 -4.91 -22.79
#